data_AF-A0A7S0QXL7-F1
#
_entry.id   AF-A0A7S0QXL7-F1
#
_cell.length_a   1.000
_cell.length_b   1.000
_cell.length_c   1.000
_cell.angle_alpha   90.00
_cell.angle_beta   90.00
_cell.angle_gamma   90.00
#
_symmetry.space_group_name_H-M   'P 1'
#
loop_
_entity.id
_entity.type
_entity.pdbx_description
1 polymer ?
#
loop_
_entity_poly.entity_id
_entity_poly.type
_entity_poly.pdbx_seq_one_letter_code
_entity_poly.pdbx_strand_id
1 'polypeptide(L)'
;KNLVFMICSSVVLGCVDSFSLHSCLSSIRHKNSNPFFCHTLIARIKSATVKSSRAEALCSGKYFMMSDVDWRSFRAKLVSQESKGGSDSSAVSGNDSPVGGEEWVYDAGKFVETGSVILGGSQMEHGFGLRQQYFHKSVMLVLSQDDRFTKGIILNRPTSQHLSTEYVDGWRLWYGGDVQGLSSPRGAQDIVCLHRLNNSIAIELSTEVIRGIYWTTLDHATKLVQQGLASKGDFWVFVGYAGWGPGQLQREIDRQSWHIAAAHSSVLIQELITQAKEADTLEAGIGVWEKLMSKIGLKDRVLETRGQFADLALKEWVRVYLSDRGDSVTQNEDLAAVARNFALLK
;
A
#
# COMPACT_ATOMS: atom_id res chain seq x y z
N LYS A 1 4.05 10.71 -24.46
CA LYS A 1 5.11 10.89 -23.42
C LYS A 1 5.12 9.70 -22.45
N ASN A 2 4.01 9.34 -21.82
CA ASN A 2 3.92 8.17 -20.92
C ASN A 2 4.20 6.81 -21.60
N LEU A 3 3.77 6.64 -22.86
CA LEU A 3 4.07 5.42 -23.63
C LEU A 3 5.58 5.26 -23.95
N VAL A 4 6.29 6.38 -24.16
CA VAL A 4 7.74 6.39 -24.42
C VAL A 4 8.50 6.05 -23.14
N PHE A 5 8.00 6.48 -21.99
CA PHE A 5 8.54 6.13 -20.68
C PHE A 5 8.43 4.62 -20.41
N MET A 6 7.27 4.04 -20.73
CA MET A 6 7.02 2.60 -20.59
C MET A 6 7.93 1.76 -21.49
N ILE A 7 8.07 2.14 -22.76
CA ILE A 7 8.93 1.43 -23.72
C ILE A 7 10.41 1.52 -23.33
N CYS A 8 10.88 2.68 -22.88
CA CYS A 8 12.26 2.83 -22.40
C CYS A 8 12.55 1.95 -21.18
N SER A 9 11.60 1.80 -20.25
CA SER A 9 11.73 0.88 -19.11
C SER A 9 11.79 -0.58 -19.55
N SER A 10 10.97 -1.00 -20.53
CA SER A 10 10.97 -2.38 -21.03
C SER A 10 12.24 -2.76 -21.81
N VAL A 11 12.87 -1.80 -22.50
CA VAL A 11 14.12 -2.01 -23.25
C VAL A 11 15.33 -2.14 -22.33
N VAL A 12 15.37 -1.38 -21.22
CA VAL A 12 16.44 -1.49 -20.21
C VAL A 12 16.36 -2.81 -19.44
N LEU A 13 15.18 -3.43 -19.38
CA LEU A 13 14.94 -4.72 -18.72
C LEU A 13 15.15 -5.96 -19.61
N GLY A 14 15.55 -5.80 -20.88
CA GLY A 14 15.82 -6.94 -21.78
C GLY A 14 14.58 -7.74 -22.19
N CYS A 15 13.35 -7.23 -21.95
CA CYS A 15 12.11 -7.96 -22.18
C CYS A 15 11.51 -7.80 -23.60
N VAL A 16 12.23 -7.19 -24.56
CA VAL A 16 11.71 -6.97 -25.92
C VAL A 16 12.75 -7.30 -26.97
N ASP A 17 12.47 -8.28 -27.83
CA ASP A 17 13.30 -8.61 -28.99
C ASP A 17 13.47 -7.40 -29.92
N SER A 18 14.69 -7.24 -30.44
CA SER A 18 15.10 -6.14 -31.33
C SER A 18 14.20 -5.97 -32.56
N PHE A 19 13.53 -7.05 -33.00
CA PHE A 19 12.59 -7.07 -34.11
C PHE A 19 11.27 -6.35 -33.79
N SER A 20 10.77 -6.48 -32.56
CA SER A 20 9.51 -5.87 -32.11
C SER A 20 9.64 -4.35 -31.92
N LEU A 21 10.83 -3.89 -31.55
CA LEU A 21 11.16 -2.46 -31.43
C LEU A 21 11.08 -1.74 -32.79
N HIS A 22 11.52 -2.39 -33.86
CA HIS A 22 11.54 -1.79 -35.19
C HIS A 22 10.12 -1.58 -35.76
N SER A 23 9.20 -2.49 -35.45
CA SER A 23 7.77 -2.38 -35.79
C SER A 23 7.07 -1.29 -34.97
N CYS A 24 7.41 -1.15 -33.69
CA CYS A 24 6.86 -0.11 -32.83
C CYS A 24 7.31 1.30 -33.28
N LEU A 25 8.60 1.43 -33.65
CA LEU A 25 9.19 2.68 -34.14
C LEU A 25 8.67 3.09 -35.53
N SER A 26 8.39 2.13 -36.43
CA SER A 26 7.78 2.44 -37.75
C SER A 26 6.34 2.97 -37.61
N SER A 27 5.58 2.43 -36.64
CA SER A 27 4.21 2.86 -36.34
C SER A 27 4.16 4.27 -35.71
N ILE A 28 5.15 4.64 -34.90
CA ILE A 28 5.30 6.01 -34.36
C ILE A 28 5.63 7.03 -35.46
N ARG A 29 6.41 6.63 -36.48
CA ARG A 29 6.77 7.48 -37.62
C ARG A 29 5.55 7.90 -38.45
N HIS A 30 4.53 7.05 -38.55
CA HIS A 30 3.31 7.35 -39.31
C HIS A 30 2.31 8.25 -38.57
N LYS A 31 2.42 8.39 -37.25
CA LYS A 31 1.43 9.12 -36.42
C LYS A 31 1.88 10.50 -35.92
N ASN A 32 3.11 10.93 -36.24
CA ASN A 32 3.67 12.19 -35.74
C ASN A 32 4.19 13.07 -36.88
N SER A 33 3.60 14.24 -37.07
CA SER A 33 3.91 15.22 -38.14
C SER A 33 5.14 16.10 -37.86
N ASN A 34 5.91 15.84 -36.80
CA ASN A 34 7.11 16.61 -36.46
C ASN A 34 8.41 15.77 -36.64
N PRO A 35 9.15 15.94 -37.76
CA PRO A 35 10.32 15.12 -38.09
C PRO A 35 11.51 15.32 -37.14
N PHE A 36 11.65 16.48 -36.50
CA PHE A 36 12.73 16.77 -35.55
C PHE A 36 12.60 15.97 -34.24
N PHE A 37 11.37 15.74 -33.77
CA PHE A 37 11.12 14.97 -32.55
C PHE A 37 11.45 13.48 -32.74
N CYS A 38 11.10 12.91 -33.90
CA CYS A 38 11.44 11.52 -34.24
C CYS A 38 12.94 11.30 -34.40
N HIS A 39 13.67 12.22 -35.06
CA HIS A 39 15.12 12.07 -35.24
C HIS A 39 15.89 12.13 -33.91
N THR A 40 15.50 13.03 -33.00
CA THR A 40 16.13 13.17 -31.69
C THR A 40 15.85 11.97 -30.79
N LEU A 41 14.62 11.43 -30.83
CA LEU A 41 14.23 10.24 -30.08
C LEU A 41 14.95 8.98 -30.59
N ILE A 42 15.03 8.79 -31.92
CA ILE A 42 15.76 7.67 -32.53
C ILE A 42 17.26 7.77 -32.23
N ALA A 43 17.84 8.98 -32.25
CA ALA A 43 19.24 9.19 -31.89
C ALA A 43 19.51 8.85 -30.41
N ARG A 44 18.60 9.20 -29.50
CA ARG A 44 18.70 8.84 -28.07
C ARG A 44 18.54 7.34 -27.83
N ILE A 45 17.61 6.69 -28.54
CA ILE A 45 17.42 5.23 -28.47
C ILE A 45 18.66 4.52 -29.02
N LYS A 46 19.17 4.90 -30.21
CA LYS A 46 20.41 4.34 -30.77
C LYS A 46 21.64 4.57 -29.89
N SER A 47 21.74 5.75 -29.26
CA SER A 47 22.81 6.02 -28.29
C SER A 47 22.71 5.14 -27.04
N ALA A 48 21.49 4.83 -26.58
CA ALA A 48 21.27 3.88 -25.49
C ALA A 48 21.62 2.44 -25.91
N THR A 49 21.31 2.04 -27.15
CA THR A 49 21.69 0.71 -27.69
C THR A 49 23.21 0.57 -27.87
N VAL A 50 23.90 1.63 -28.32
CA VAL A 50 25.39 1.63 -28.44
C VAL A 50 26.07 1.65 -27.07
N LYS A 51 25.45 2.24 -26.04
CA LYS A 51 25.92 2.12 -24.65
C LYS A 51 25.70 0.70 -24.10
N SER A 52 24.63 0.02 -24.52
CA SER A 52 24.38 -1.39 -24.21
C SER A 52 25.39 -2.33 -24.89
N SER A 53 25.79 -2.09 -26.14
CA SER A 53 26.84 -2.89 -26.78
C SER A 53 28.24 -2.68 -26.17
N ARG A 54 28.48 -1.51 -25.57
CA ARG A 54 29.70 -1.26 -24.79
C ARG A 54 29.63 -1.86 -23.37
N ALA A 55 28.42 -2.15 -22.86
CA ALA A 55 28.22 -2.93 -21.65
C ALA A 55 28.39 -4.44 -21.90
N GLU A 56 28.03 -4.94 -23.09
CA GLU A 56 28.27 -6.34 -23.49
C GLU A 56 29.77 -6.70 -23.50
N ALA A 57 30.65 -5.75 -23.85
CA ALA A 57 32.10 -5.96 -23.82
C ALA A 57 32.72 -5.96 -22.39
N LEU A 58 31.98 -5.48 -21.38
CA LEU A 58 32.38 -5.54 -19.96
C LEU A 58 31.73 -6.73 -19.23
N CYS A 59 30.85 -7.48 -19.90
CA CYS A 59 30.15 -8.66 -19.36
C CYS A 59 30.92 -9.98 -19.50
N SER A 60 32.25 -9.97 -19.73
CA SER A 60 33.06 -11.20 -19.69
C SER A 60 33.68 -11.50 -18.31
N GLY A 61 33.25 -10.84 -17.24
CA GLY A 61 33.84 -11.11 -15.92
C GLY A 61 33.34 -10.22 -14.81
N LYS A 62 32.06 -10.37 -14.45
CA LYS A 62 31.45 -10.19 -13.11
C LYS A 62 29.94 -10.16 -13.29
N TYR A 63 29.27 -11.25 -12.90
CA TYR A 63 27.83 -11.24 -12.63
C TYR A 63 27.59 -10.27 -11.46
N PHE A 64 27.27 -9.02 -11.75
CA PHE A 64 26.71 -8.10 -10.77
C PHE A 64 25.24 -8.51 -10.60
N MET A 65 24.94 -9.17 -9.48
CA MET A 65 23.58 -9.58 -9.13
C MET A 65 22.67 -8.36 -9.07
N MET A 66 21.81 -8.21 -10.07
CA MET A 66 20.77 -7.16 -10.15
C MET A 66 19.57 -7.46 -9.22
N SER A 67 19.81 -8.16 -8.11
CA SER A 67 18.80 -8.59 -7.13
C SER A 67 18.69 -7.67 -5.91
N ASP A 68 19.54 -6.64 -5.80
CA ASP A 68 19.62 -5.80 -4.59
C ASP A 68 19.04 -4.38 -4.77
N VAL A 69 18.61 -4.04 -6.00
CA VAL A 69 18.04 -2.73 -6.29
C VAL A 69 16.57 -2.70 -5.90
N ASP A 70 16.25 -2.03 -4.79
CA ASP A 70 14.87 -1.71 -4.46
C ASP A 70 14.34 -0.68 -5.46
N TRP A 71 13.60 -1.19 -6.44
CA TRP A 71 13.09 -0.39 -7.53
C TRP A 71 12.07 0.67 -7.03
N ARG A 72 11.44 0.49 -5.85
CA ARG A 72 10.60 1.51 -5.21
C ARG A 72 11.39 2.72 -4.76
N SER A 73 12.51 2.46 -4.08
CA SER A 73 13.46 3.50 -3.69
C SER A 73 14.05 4.20 -4.92
N PHE A 74 14.27 3.48 -6.02
CA PHE A 74 14.64 4.09 -7.30
C PHE A 74 13.55 5.02 -7.86
N ARG A 75 12.27 4.58 -7.92
CA ARG A 75 11.16 5.44 -8.34
C ARG A 75 11.01 6.67 -7.42
N ALA A 76 11.18 6.50 -6.11
CA ALA A 76 11.11 7.60 -5.15
C ALA A 76 12.18 8.68 -5.43
N LYS A 77 13.41 8.27 -5.78
CA LYS A 77 14.48 9.21 -6.19
C LYS A 77 14.06 10.02 -7.42
N LEU A 78 13.49 9.36 -8.44
CA LEU A 78 13.03 10.05 -9.65
C LEU A 78 11.89 11.03 -9.38
N VAL A 79 10.87 10.63 -8.61
CA VAL A 79 9.76 11.50 -8.24
C VAL A 79 10.25 12.72 -7.45
N SER A 80 11.21 12.53 -6.54
CA SER A 80 11.81 13.64 -5.78
C SER A 80 12.56 14.64 -6.67
N GLN A 81 13.22 14.15 -7.73
CA GLN A 81 13.91 15.01 -8.70
C GLN A 81 12.93 15.80 -9.58
N GLU A 82 11.84 15.19 -10.02
CA GLU A 82 10.81 15.87 -10.81
C GLU A 82 10.12 16.99 -10.02
N SER A 83 9.75 16.73 -8.77
CA SER A 83 9.11 17.72 -7.89
C SER A 83 10.00 18.93 -7.55
N LYS A 84 11.32 18.79 -7.67
CA LYS A 84 12.29 19.86 -7.37
C LYS A 84 12.63 20.77 -8.56
N GLY A 85 12.22 20.42 -9.78
CA GLY A 85 12.41 21.25 -10.97
C GLY A 85 13.85 21.25 -11.51
N GLY A 86 13.99 21.04 -12.81
CA GLY A 86 15.26 21.01 -13.54
C GLY A 86 16.08 22.29 -13.43
N SER A 87 17.12 22.24 -12.59
CA SER A 87 18.32 23.06 -12.74
C SER A 87 19.51 22.13 -13.00
N ASP A 88 20.13 22.37 -14.15
CA ASP A 88 21.41 21.89 -14.68
C ASP A 88 21.90 20.47 -14.37
N SER A 89 21.97 19.71 -15.47
CA SER A 89 22.82 18.54 -15.63
C SER A 89 24.29 18.85 -15.30
N SER A 90 24.83 18.23 -14.26
CA SER A 90 26.25 17.83 -14.16
C SER A 90 26.50 16.84 -13.02
N ALA A 91 27.28 15.81 -13.33
CA ALA A 91 27.86 14.77 -12.45
C ALA A 91 26.92 13.68 -11.90
N VAL A 92 26.79 12.59 -12.66
CA VAL A 92 26.57 11.25 -12.10
C VAL A 92 27.87 10.84 -11.41
N SER A 93 27.94 11.01 -10.09
CA SER A 93 28.89 10.26 -9.27
C SER A 93 28.19 8.98 -8.79
N GLY A 94 28.81 7.84 -9.09
CA GLY A 94 28.31 6.50 -8.78
C GLY A 94 28.44 6.14 -7.30
N ASN A 95 27.82 6.93 -6.42
CA ASN A 95 27.53 6.49 -5.06
C ASN A 95 26.11 5.94 -5.02
N ASP A 96 26.01 4.62 -5.04
CA ASP A 96 24.78 3.84 -4.98
C ASP A 96 24.13 3.83 -3.58
N SER A 97 24.31 4.91 -2.82
CA SER A 97 23.64 5.10 -1.54
C SER A 97 22.18 5.52 -1.79
N PRO A 98 21.23 5.18 -0.91
CA PRO A 98 19.85 5.63 -1.03
C PRO A 98 19.78 7.15 -0.79
N VAL A 99 19.96 7.96 -1.84
CA VAL A 99 19.74 9.43 -1.83
C VAL A 99 18.24 9.78 -1.79
N GLY A 100 17.48 9.02 -1.01
CA GLY A 100 16.11 9.29 -0.60
C GLY A 100 16.02 8.66 0.78
N GLY A 101 15.91 9.49 1.81
CA GLY A 101 15.91 9.00 3.20
C GLY A 101 14.86 7.91 3.43
N GLU A 102 14.98 7.21 4.55
CA GLU A 102 14.05 6.16 5.00
C GLU A 102 12.64 6.73 5.33
N GLU A 103 12.09 7.68 4.58
CA GLU A 103 10.79 8.30 4.92
C GLU A 103 10.03 8.83 3.70
N TRP A 104 10.27 8.26 2.52
CA TRP A 104 9.57 8.67 1.31
C TRP A 104 8.17 8.06 1.22
N VAL A 105 7.23 8.85 0.70
CA VAL A 105 5.89 8.44 0.25
C VAL A 105 5.59 9.26 -0.99
N TYR A 106 5.09 8.64 -2.06
CA TYR A 106 4.72 9.35 -3.29
C TYR A 106 3.44 8.78 -3.91
N ASP A 107 2.76 9.60 -4.70
CA ASP A 107 1.59 9.20 -5.50
C ASP A 107 2.02 8.23 -6.61
N ALA A 108 1.51 7.01 -6.58
CA ALA A 108 1.76 5.99 -7.60
C ALA A 108 0.78 6.08 -8.78
N GLY A 109 -0.12 7.07 -8.76
CA GLY A 109 -1.15 7.28 -9.77
C GLY A 109 -2.15 6.14 -9.75
N LYS A 110 -2.26 5.43 -10.88
CA LYS A 110 -3.21 4.31 -11.05
C LYS A 110 -2.52 2.94 -10.97
N PHE A 111 -1.22 2.91 -10.72
CA PHE A 111 -0.47 1.68 -10.76
C PHE A 111 -0.54 0.96 -9.42
N VAL A 112 -1.11 -0.25 -9.43
CA VAL A 112 -1.23 -1.11 -8.25
C VAL A 112 -0.27 -2.29 -8.42
N GLU A 113 0.41 -2.65 -7.34
CA GLU A 113 1.33 -3.79 -7.23
C GLU A 113 1.30 -4.32 -5.77
N THR A 114 1.80 -5.53 -5.53
CA THR A 114 2.02 -6.03 -4.16
C THR A 114 2.93 -5.07 -3.41
N GLY A 115 2.46 -4.52 -2.28
CA GLY A 115 3.14 -3.48 -1.51
C GLY A 115 2.69 -2.05 -1.81
N SER A 116 1.75 -1.85 -2.73
CA SER A 116 1.04 -0.57 -2.86
C SER A 116 0.23 -0.26 -1.59
N VAL A 117 0.19 1.01 -1.25
CA VAL A 117 -0.66 1.55 -0.19
C VAL A 117 -1.90 2.18 -0.82
N ILE A 118 -3.08 1.72 -0.43
CA ILE A 118 -4.36 2.26 -0.90
C ILE A 118 -4.92 3.18 0.19
N LEU A 119 -5.21 4.43 -0.17
CA LEU A 119 -5.80 5.43 0.71
C LEU A 119 -7.27 5.64 0.33
N GLY A 120 -8.17 5.52 1.30
CA GLY A 120 -9.61 5.76 1.15
C GLY A 120 -9.89 7.15 0.59
N GLY A 121 -10.60 7.24 -0.52
CA GLY A 121 -11.07 8.51 -1.06
C GLY A 121 -12.18 9.11 -0.19
N SER A 122 -12.33 10.43 -0.23
CA SER A 122 -13.43 11.14 0.44
C SER A 122 -14.71 11.20 -0.38
N GLN A 123 -14.60 11.02 -1.70
CA GLN A 123 -15.75 10.95 -2.61
C GLN A 123 -16.16 9.49 -2.80
N MET A 124 -16.82 8.93 -1.80
CA MET A 124 -17.50 7.65 -1.94
C MET A 124 -18.94 7.95 -2.34
N GLU A 125 -19.31 7.71 -3.61
CA GLU A 125 -20.69 7.93 -4.07
C GLU A 125 -21.72 7.17 -3.19
N HIS A 126 -22.85 7.85 -2.98
CA HIS A 126 -24.06 7.45 -2.26
C HIS A 126 -24.21 5.93 -2.02
N GLY A 127 -23.81 5.48 -0.82
CA GLY A 127 -24.07 4.11 -0.34
C GLY A 127 -22.99 3.56 0.60
N PHE A 128 -21.72 3.90 0.35
CA PHE A 128 -20.59 3.43 1.18
C PHE A 128 -20.53 4.11 2.55
N GLY A 129 -20.83 5.42 2.63
CA GLY A 129 -20.69 6.21 3.87
C GLY A 129 -21.51 5.72 5.08
N LEU A 130 -22.54 4.89 4.88
CA LEU A 130 -23.35 4.32 5.96
C LEU A 130 -23.29 2.78 6.06
N ARG A 131 -22.74 2.08 5.06
CA ARG A 131 -22.69 0.62 5.05
C ARG A 131 -21.28 0.06 5.19
N GLN A 132 -20.28 0.85 4.84
CA GLN A 132 -18.89 0.45 4.79
C GLN A 132 -18.02 1.53 5.45
N GLN A 133 -18.43 1.99 6.63
CA GLN A 133 -17.74 3.03 7.39
C GLN A 133 -16.27 2.70 7.62
N TYR A 134 -15.93 1.42 7.75
CA TYR A 134 -14.56 0.95 7.95
C TYR A 134 -13.58 1.36 6.84
N PHE A 135 -14.06 1.57 5.60
CA PHE A 135 -13.25 2.05 4.48
C PHE A 135 -13.08 3.58 4.43
N HIS A 136 -13.88 4.33 5.19
CA HIS A 136 -13.71 5.78 5.25
C HIS A 136 -12.33 6.13 5.81
N LYS A 137 -11.52 6.92 5.08
CA LYS A 137 -10.13 7.25 5.46
C LYS A 137 -9.30 6.01 5.88
N SER A 138 -9.50 4.87 5.22
CA SER A 138 -8.69 3.67 5.46
C SER A 138 -7.32 3.80 4.80
N VAL A 139 -6.31 3.22 5.43
CA VAL A 139 -4.97 3.00 4.87
C VAL A 139 -4.82 1.51 4.72
N MET A 140 -4.70 1.01 3.49
CA MET A 140 -4.61 -0.43 3.21
C MET A 140 -3.30 -0.79 2.54
N LEU A 141 -2.76 -1.95 2.87
CA LEU A 141 -1.59 -2.54 2.21
C LEU A 141 -2.01 -3.68 1.30
N VAL A 142 -1.63 -3.63 0.03
CA VAL A 142 -1.84 -4.73 -0.92
C VAL A 142 -0.85 -5.85 -0.60
N LEU A 143 -1.35 -7.02 -0.18
CA LEU A 143 -0.53 -8.18 0.18
C LEU A 143 -0.23 -9.07 -1.03
N SER A 144 -1.19 -9.18 -1.94
CA SER A 144 -1.04 -9.92 -3.18
C SER A 144 -2.01 -9.37 -4.22
N GLN A 145 -1.61 -9.45 -5.49
CA GLN A 145 -2.53 -9.31 -6.60
C GLN A 145 -2.15 -10.23 -7.75
N ASP A 146 -3.16 -10.76 -8.41
CA ASP A 146 -3.06 -11.33 -9.74
C ASP A 146 -4.19 -10.76 -10.63
N ASP A 147 -4.34 -11.30 -11.83
CA ASP A 147 -5.37 -10.92 -12.78
C ASP A 147 -6.80 -11.27 -12.31
N ARG A 148 -6.94 -12.13 -11.30
CA ARG A 148 -8.22 -12.62 -10.77
C ARG A 148 -8.62 -11.93 -9.49
N PHE A 149 -7.66 -11.57 -8.63
CA PHE A 149 -7.95 -11.11 -7.29
C PHE A 149 -6.86 -10.20 -6.73
N THR A 150 -7.28 -9.14 -6.04
CA THR A 150 -6.40 -8.32 -5.21
C THR A 150 -6.79 -8.46 -3.75
N LYS A 151 -5.81 -8.80 -2.90
CA LYS A 151 -5.95 -8.91 -1.45
C LYS A 151 -5.20 -7.78 -0.77
N GLY A 152 -5.87 -7.03 0.10
CA GLY A 152 -5.23 -6.04 0.96
C GLY A 152 -5.73 -6.10 2.40
N ILE A 153 -5.00 -5.49 3.32
CA ILE A 153 -5.41 -5.37 4.73
C ILE A 153 -5.44 -3.92 5.16
N ILE A 154 -6.40 -3.55 6.02
CA ILE A 154 -6.48 -2.21 6.61
C ILE A 154 -5.46 -2.11 7.76
N LEU A 155 -4.52 -1.16 7.64
CA LEU A 155 -3.44 -0.93 8.58
C LEU A 155 -3.83 -0.03 9.76
N ASN A 156 -4.79 0.88 9.54
CA ASN A 156 -5.12 1.94 10.49
C ASN A 156 -6.38 1.67 11.32
N ARG A 157 -6.60 0.41 11.69
CA ARG A 157 -7.76 -0.02 12.50
C ARG A 157 -7.33 -1.00 13.61
N PRO A 158 -6.58 -0.55 14.63
CA PRO A 158 -6.34 -1.37 15.80
C PRO A 158 -7.68 -1.69 16.48
N THR A 159 -7.78 -2.87 17.09
CA THR A 159 -8.98 -3.29 17.82
C THR A 159 -8.61 -3.79 19.21
N SER A 160 -9.43 -3.45 20.20
CA SER A 160 -9.38 -4.05 21.52
C SER A 160 -10.33 -5.24 21.66
N GLN A 161 -10.98 -5.66 20.57
CA GLN A 161 -11.75 -6.90 20.60
C GLN A 161 -10.83 -8.08 20.90
N HIS A 162 -11.20 -8.84 21.91
CA HIS A 162 -10.64 -10.16 22.15
C HIS A 162 -11.45 -11.17 21.34
N LEU A 163 -10.81 -11.79 20.36
CA LEU A 163 -11.36 -13.01 19.79
C LEU A 163 -11.25 -14.11 20.86
N SER A 164 -12.39 -14.57 21.35
CA SER A 164 -12.51 -15.65 22.36
C SER A 164 -12.18 -17.03 21.78
N THR A 165 -11.05 -17.12 21.11
CA THR A 165 -10.50 -18.35 20.54
C THR A 165 -9.10 -18.54 21.11
N GLU A 166 -8.78 -19.75 21.58
CA GLU A 166 -7.48 -20.10 22.16
C GLU A 166 -6.29 -19.73 21.26
N TYR A 167 -6.50 -19.65 19.94
CA TYR A 167 -5.45 -19.44 18.93
C TYR A 167 -4.87 -18.02 18.88
N VAL A 168 -5.62 -17.00 19.30
CA VAL A 168 -5.22 -15.57 19.22
C VAL A 168 -5.13 -14.90 20.59
N ASP A 169 -5.22 -15.68 21.66
CA ASP A 169 -5.06 -15.15 23.01
C ASP A 169 -3.68 -14.50 23.19
N GLY A 170 -3.64 -13.33 23.81
CA GLY A 170 -2.44 -12.52 24.02
C GLY A 170 -1.79 -11.91 22.77
N TRP A 171 -2.41 -12.02 21.59
CA TRP A 171 -1.97 -11.28 20.39
C TRP A 171 -2.70 -9.95 20.30
N ARG A 172 -1.99 -8.90 19.88
CA ARG A 172 -2.63 -7.62 19.56
C ARG A 172 -3.24 -7.69 18.17
N LEU A 173 -4.51 -7.29 18.07
CA LEU A 173 -5.30 -7.43 16.85
C LEU A 173 -5.57 -6.10 16.17
N TRP A 174 -5.67 -6.17 14.85
CA TRP A 174 -6.15 -5.13 13.95
C TRP A 174 -7.31 -5.68 13.13
N TYR A 175 -8.26 -4.82 12.79
CA TYR A 175 -9.27 -5.11 11.78
C TYR A 175 -8.63 -5.00 10.39
N GLY A 176 -8.45 -6.15 9.74
CA GLY A 176 -7.82 -6.24 8.41
C GLY A 176 -8.81 -6.04 7.26
N GLY A 177 -10.10 -6.25 7.47
CA GLY A 177 -11.14 -5.99 6.47
C GLY A 177 -12.43 -6.77 6.72
N ASP A 178 -13.39 -6.62 5.80
CA ASP A 178 -14.74 -7.16 5.91
C ASP A 178 -14.85 -8.62 5.47
N VAL A 179 -14.01 -9.05 4.54
CA VAL A 179 -14.00 -10.43 4.06
C VAL A 179 -13.26 -11.31 5.06
N GLN A 180 -13.92 -12.40 5.50
CA GLN A 180 -13.39 -13.33 6.49
C GLN A 180 -12.87 -12.60 7.76
N GLY A 181 -13.50 -11.49 8.13
CA GLY A 181 -13.12 -10.63 9.25
C GLY A 181 -13.72 -11.04 10.59
N LEU A 182 -13.66 -10.13 11.57
CA LEU A 182 -14.07 -10.35 12.96
C LEU A 182 -15.50 -10.89 13.14
N SER A 183 -16.42 -10.53 12.25
CA SER A 183 -17.82 -10.99 12.27
C SER A 183 -18.05 -12.38 11.67
N SER A 184 -17.02 -13.00 11.10
CA SER A 184 -17.14 -14.32 10.49
C SER A 184 -17.32 -15.41 11.56
N PRO A 185 -17.91 -16.57 11.24
CA PRO A 185 -17.95 -17.71 12.15
C PRO A 185 -16.55 -18.11 12.61
N ARG A 186 -16.43 -18.61 13.85
CA ARG A 186 -15.15 -19.10 14.39
C ARG A 186 -14.52 -20.15 13.47
N GLY A 187 -13.25 -19.96 13.15
CA GLY A 187 -12.48 -20.83 12.25
C GLY A 187 -12.63 -20.50 10.77
N ALA A 188 -13.50 -19.56 10.41
CA ALA A 188 -13.63 -19.05 9.04
C ALA A 188 -12.91 -17.70 8.84
N GLN A 189 -12.28 -17.16 9.90
CA GLN A 189 -11.50 -15.94 9.81
C GLN A 189 -10.20 -16.16 9.04
N ASP A 190 -9.82 -15.19 8.22
CA ASP A 190 -8.50 -15.12 7.63
C ASP A 190 -7.63 -14.22 8.51
N ILE A 191 -6.51 -14.74 8.99
CA ILE A 191 -5.64 -14.04 9.94
C ILE A 191 -4.26 -13.88 9.32
N VAL A 192 -3.90 -12.63 9.08
CA VAL A 192 -2.62 -12.22 8.50
C VAL A 192 -1.71 -11.67 9.59
N CYS A 193 -0.48 -12.17 9.67
CA CYS A 193 0.52 -11.68 10.59
C CYS A 193 1.63 -10.95 9.83
N LEU A 194 1.73 -9.63 9.96
CA LEU A 194 2.87 -8.86 9.46
C LEU A 194 4.04 -8.94 10.45
N HIS A 195 5.28 -8.99 9.96
CA HIS A 195 6.48 -8.92 10.80
C HIS A 195 7.70 -8.38 10.03
N ARG A 196 8.80 -8.18 10.77
CA ARG A 196 10.11 -7.77 10.26
C ARG A 196 11.24 -8.76 10.57
N LEU A 197 10.90 -9.94 11.06
CA LEU A 197 11.87 -11.00 11.36
C LEU A 197 12.78 -11.27 10.15
N ASN A 198 14.08 -11.36 10.41
CA ASN A 198 15.12 -11.57 9.40
C ASN A 198 15.82 -12.94 9.54
N ASN A 199 15.35 -13.79 10.45
CA ASN A 199 15.86 -15.16 10.55
C ASN A 199 15.34 -15.99 9.36
N SER A 200 16.16 -16.96 8.91
CA SER A 200 15.90 -17.72 7.68
C SER A 200 14.57 -18.48 7.72
N ILE A 201 14.23 -19.09 8.85
CA ILE A 201 13.00 -19.86 9.02
C ILE A 201 11.77 -18.97 8.86
N ALA A 202 11.79 -17.77 9.47
CA ALA A 202 10.69 -16.82 9.32
C ALA A 202 10.56 -16.33 7.87
N ILE A 203 11.66 -16.09 7.16
CA ILE A 203 11.64 -15.69 5.75
C ILE A 203 11.05 -16.81 4.87
N GLU A 204 11.44 -18.07 5.09
CA GLU A 204 10.92 -19.23 4.34
C GLU A 204 9.41 -19.46 4.54
N LEU A 205 8.89 -19.16 5.73
CA LEU A 205 7.47 -19.31 6.05
C LEU A 205 6.60 -18.13 5.64
N SER A 206 7.17 -17.11 5.00
CA SER A 206 6.53 -15.81 4.80
C SER A 206 6.68 -15.32 3.38
N THR A 207 5.87 -14.33 3.02
CA THR A 207 5.94 -13.65 1.72
C THR A 207 6.33 -12.19 1.94
N GLU A 208 7.36 -11.73 1.25
CA GLU A 208 7.78 -10.32 1.29
C GLU A 208 6.79 -9.45 0.49
N VAL A 209 6.30 -8.37 1.12
CA VAL A 209 5.33 -7.44 0.50
C VAL A 209 6.02 -6.14 0.09
N ILE A 210 6.82 -5.62 1.00
CA ILE A 210 7.71 -4.47 0.82
C ILE A 210 9.05 -4.90 1.41
N ARG A 211 10.18 -4.39 0.88
CA ARG A 211 11.51 -4.73 1.39
C ARG A 211 11.56 -4.65 2.92
N GLY A 212 11.83 -5.79 3.57
CA GLY A 212 11.92 -5.91 5.02
C GLY A 212 10.58 -5.97 5.79
N ILE A 213 9.44 -6.07 5.09
CA ILE A 213 8.11 -6.32 5.64
C ILE A 213 7.55 -7.58 5.00
N TYR A 214 7.25 -8.55 5.84
CA TYR A 214 6.76 -9.86 5.45
C TYR A 214 5.38 -10.08 6.04
N TRP A 215 4.57 -10.89 5.36
CA TRP A 215 3.35 -11.44 5.94
C TRP A 215 3.39 -12.96 5.97
N THR A 216 2.76 -13.53 6.99
CA THR A 216 2.58 -14.97 7.16
C THR A 216 1.21 -15.29 7.77
N THR A 217 0.88 -16.56 7.90
CA THR A 217 -0.35 -17.02 8.56
C THR A 217 -0.18 -17.07 10.08
N LEU A 218 -1.28 -17.05 10.82
CA LEU A 218 -1.25 -17.24 12.27
C LEU A 218 -0.59 -18.56 12.69
N ASP A 219 -0.79 -19.64 11.92
CA ASP A 219 -0.18 -20.94 12.20
C ASP A 219 1.35 -20.87 12.12
N HIS A 220 1.89 -20.19 11.11
CA HIS A 220 3.32 -20.00 10.95
C HIS A 220 3.89 -19.08 12.04
N ALA A 221 3.21 -17.97 12.34
CA ALA A 221 3.60 -17.08 13.43
C ALA A 221 3.62 -17.82 14.78
N THR A 222 2.60 -18.64 15.06
CA THR A 222 2.50 -19.45 16.27
C THR A 222 3.63 -20.47 16.36
N LYS A 223 3.97 -21.15 15.26
CA LYS A 223 5.12 -22.07 15.21
C LYS A 223 6.43 -21.36 15.55
N LEU A 224 6.67 -20.17 14.98
CA LEU A 224 7.87 -19.37 15.27
C LEU A 224 7.96 -18.99 16.76
N VAL A 225 6.83 -18.63 17.37
CA VAL A 225 6.75 -18.31 18.80
C VAL A 225 6.98 -19.54 19.68
N GLN A 226 6.35 -20.68 19.37
CA GLN A 226 6.52 -21.93 20.12
C GLN A 226 7.96 -22.46 20.06
N GLN A 227 8.66 -22.22 18.97
CA GLN A 227 10.08 -22.58 18.80
C GLN A 227 11.05 -21.57 19.45
N GLY A 228 10.56 -20.48 20.04
CA GLY A 228 11.39 -19.43 20.64
C GLY A 228 12.16 -18.58 19.62
N LEU A 229 11.78 -18.62 18.35
CA LEU A 229 12.42 -17.85 17.26
C LEU A 229 11.85 -16.43 17.13
N ALA A 230 10.69 -16.18 17.73
CA ALA A 230 10.02 -14.89 17.80
C ALA A 230 9.15 -14.79 19.06
N SER A 231 8.73 -13.59 19.40
CA SER A 231 7.71 -13.31 20.41
C SER A 231 6.41 -12.88 19.75
N LYS A 232 5.27 -12.97 20.46
CA LYS A 232 3.98 -12.45 19.94
C LYS A 232 4.05 -10.96 19.60
N GLY A 233 4.90 -10.20 20.30
CA GLY A 233 5.08 -8.76 20.07
C GLY A 233 5.82 -8.41 18.78
N ASP A 234 6.43 -9.38 18.11
CA ASP A 234 7.11 -9.19 16.83
C ASP A 234 6.15 -9.18 15.63
N PHE A 235 4.86 -9.43 15.88
CA PHE A 235 3.85 -9.53 14.84
C PHE A 235 2.72 -8.50 15.04
N TRP A 236 2.25 -7.94 13.93
CA TRP A 236 0.98 -7.24 13.84
C TRP A 236 -0.06 -8.18 13.23
N VAL A 237 -1.11 -8.50 13.99
CA VAL A 237 -2.10 -9.52 13.59
C VAL A 237 -3.37 -8.85 13.09
N PHE A 238 -3.73 -9.11 11.84
CA PHE A 238 -4.88 -8.54 11.15
C PHE A 238 -5.93 -9.63 10.93
N VAL A 239 -7.18 -9.35 11.31
CA VAL A 239 -8.30 -10.27 11.11
C VAL A 239 -9.18 -9.79 9.95
N GLY A 240 -9.32 -10.63 8.95
CA GLY A 240 -9.98 -10.33 7.68
C GLY A 240 -9.09 -9.58 6.71
N TYR A 241 -9.63 -9.37 5.51
CA TYR A 241 -8.98 -8.61 4.45
C TYR A 241 -10.02 -7.84 3.62
N ALA A 242 -9.53 -6.86 2.86
CA ALA A 242 -10.26 -6.21 1.79
C ALA A 242 -9.93 -6.90 0.46
N GLY A 243 -10.97 -7.24 -0.30
CA GLY A 243 -10.86 -8.04 -1.51
C GLY A 243 -11.45 -7.34 -2.72
N TRP A 244 -10.76 -7.39 -3.85
CA TRP A 244 -11.27 -6.90 -5.13
C TRP A 244 -11.24 -8.00 -6.18
N GLY A 245 -12.38 -8.19 -6.84
CA GLY A 245 -12.47 -9.07 -8.01
C GLY A 245 -11.83 -8.46 -9.26
N PRO A 246 -11.83 -9.18 -10.39
CA PRO A 246 -11.15 -8.78 -11.61
C PRO A 246 -11.54 -7.37 -12.09
N GLY A 247 -10.54 -6.49 -12.20
CA GLY A 247 -10.69 -5.10 -12.64
C GLY A 247 -11.53 -4.20 -11.71
N GLN A 248 -12.02 -4.69 -10.57
CA GLN A 248 -12.83 -3.90 -9.65
C GLN A 248 -12.02 -2.75 -9.05
N LEU A 249 -10.84 -3.04 -8.50
CA LEU A 249 -9.97 -2.03 -7.91
C LEU A 249 -9.64 -0.91 -8.91
N GLN A 250 -9.35 -1.27 -10.17
CA GLN A 250 -9.05 -0.28 -11.21
C GLN A 250 -10.23 0.66 -11.48
N ARG A 251 -11.46 0.12 -11.57
CA ARG A 251 -12.67 0.95 -11.73
C ARG A 251 -12.88 1.89 -10.54
N GLU A 252 -12.59 1.42 -9.33
CA GLU A 252 -12.72 2.20 -8.11
C GLU A 252 -11.66 3.32 -8.02
N ILE A 253 -10.44 3.07 -8.49
CA ILE A 253 -9.39 4.09 -8.66
C ILE A 253 -9.80 5.11 -9.73
N ASP A 254 -10.34 4.65 -10.85
CA ASP A 254 -10.73 5.54 -11.97
C ASP A 254 -11.83 6.53 -11.59
N ARG A 255 -12.73 6.15 -10.67
CA ARG A 255 -13.75 7.03 -10.08
C ARG A 255 -13.30 7.76 -8.81
N GLN A 256 -12.00 7.75 -8.49
CA GLN A 256 -11.42 8.44 -7.34
C GLN A 256 -11.92 7.94 -5.96
N SER A 257 -12.40 6.69 -5.86
CA SER A 257 -12.70 6.08 -4.56
C SER A 257 -11.44 5.72 -3.78
N TRP A 258 -10.30 5.60 -4.46
CA TRP A 258 -9.01 5.27 -3.86
C TRP A 258 -7.89 6.10 -4.46
N HIS A 259 -6.91 6.45 -3.63
CA HIS A 259 -5.62 6.99 -4.05
C HIS A 259 -4.53 5.96 -3.79
N ILE A 260 -3.64 5.75 -4.77
CA ILE A 260 -2.57 4.76 -4.65
C ILE A 260 -1.27 5.48 -4.33
N ALA A 261 -0.63 5.06 -3.25
CA ALA A 261 0.66 5.56 -2.82
C ALA A 261 1.68 4.41 -2.81
N ALA A 262 2.93 4.77 -3.00
CA ALA A 262 4.05 3.94 -2.60
C ALA A 262 4.70 4.58 -1.37
N ALA A 263 5.07 3.76 -0.40
CA ALA A 263 5.72 4.20 0.83
C ALA A 263 6.94 3.34 1.16
N HIS A 264 7.95 3.95 1.77
CA HIS A 264 9.05 3.21 2.38
C HIS A 264 8.53 2.40 3.58
N SER A 265 9.13 1.23 3.85
CA SER A 265 8.70 0.30 4.90
C SER A 265 8.67 0.96 6.28
N SER A 266 9.70 1.74 6.62
CA SER A 266 9.80 2.49 7.89
C SER A 266 8.60 3.38 8.17
N VAL A 267 7.99 4.00 7.14
CA VAL A 267 6.83 4.87 7.31
C VAL A 267 5.66 4.05 7.84
N LEU A 268 5.36 2.93 7.19
CA LEU A 268 4.26 2.05 7.59
C LEU A 268 4.51 1.42 8.96
N ILE A 269 5.76 1.00 9.22
CA ILE A 269 6.16 0.40 10.50
C ILE A 269 6.00 1.41 11.64
N GLN A 270 6.45 2.65 11.44
CA GLN A 270 6.32 3.69 12.45
C GLN A 270 4.85 3.93 12.79
N GLU A 271 3.95 3.96 11.80
CA GLU A 271 2.51 4.09 12.04
C GLU A 271 1.94 2.90 12.82
N LEU A 272 2.37 1.68 12.51
CA LEU A 272 1.94 0.49 13.25
C LEU A 272 2.46 0.48 14.69
N ILE A 273 3.70 0.94 14.93
CA ILE A 273 4.28 1.08 16.28
C ILE A 273 3.57 2.16 17.08
N THR A 274 3.27 3.32 16.48
CA THR A 274 2.55 4.41 17.16
C THR A 274 1.16 3.96 17.57
N GLN A 275 0.39 3.36 16.65
CA GLN A 275 -0.94 2.82 16.92
C GLN A 275 -0.92 1.69 17.97
N ALA A 276 0.18 0.94 18.05
CA ALA A 276 0.39 -0.06 19.09
C ALA A 276 0.63 0.55 20.49
N LYS A 277 1.21 1.75 20.60
CA LYS A 277 1.50 2.39 21.90
C LYS A 277 0.32 3.19 22.42
N GLU A 278 -0.32 3.92 21.53
CA GLU A 278 -1.48 4.74 21.83
C GLU A 278 -2.69 3.79 21.91
N ALA A 279 -2.93 3.27 23.11
CA ALA A 279 -3.95 2.26 23.42
C ALA A 279 -5.39 2.70 23.11
N ASP A 280 -5.58 3.87 22.53
CA ASP A 280 -6.88 4.46 22.30
C ASP A 280 -7.16 4.63 20.82
N THR A 281 -8.26 4.02 20.43
CA THR A 281 -9.04 4.20 19.21
C THR A 281 -9.46 5.66 18.92
N LEU A 282 -8.94 6.67 19.65
CA LEU A 282 -9.48 8.03 19.78
C LEU A 282 -9.90 8.69 18.47
N GLU A 283 -9.18 8.42 17.39
CA GLU A 283 -9.47 9.01 16.09
C GLU A 283 -9.69 7.98 14.97
N ALA A 284 -10.02 6.73 15.31
CA ALA A 284 -10.32 5.68 14.33
C ALA A 284 -9.26 5.51 13.23
N GLY A 285 -7.99 5.85 13.50
CA GLY A 285 -6.89 5.84 12.54
C GLY A 285 -6.92 6.93 11.46
N ILE A 286 -7.79 7.94 11.59
CA ILE A 286 -7.93 9.07 10.65
C ILE A 286 -6.60 9.82 10.47
N GLY A 287 -5.88 10.07 11.56
CA GLY A 287 -4.61 10.82 11.52
C GLY A 287 -3.54 10.19 10.61
N VAL A 288 -3.48 8.85 10.57
CA VAL A 288 -2.56 8.11 9.69
C VAL A 288 -2.88 8.41 8.22
N TRP A 289 -4.17 8.37 7.87
CA TRP A 289 -4.63 8.69 6.53
C TRP A 289 -4.35 10.15 6.16
N GLU A 290 -4.63 11.10 7.05
CA GLU A 290 -4.38 12.53 6.83
C GLU A 290 -2.90 12.81 6.56
N LYS A 291 -2.01 12.15 7.31
CA LYS A 291 -0.56 12.23 7.13
C LYS A 291 -0.13 11.72 5.75
N LEU A 292 -0.60 10.54 5.35
CA LEU A 292 -0.21 9.94 4.06
C LEU A 292 -0.78 10.71 2.86
N MET A 293 -2.05 11.12 2.93
CA MET A 293 -2.67 11.98 1.91
C MET A 293 -1.92 13.30 1.74
N SER A 294 -1.51 13.92 2.84
CA SER A 294 -0.69 15.14 2.80
C SER A 294 0.67 14.89 2.13
N LYS A 295 1.33 13.75 2.40
CA LYS A 295 2.62 13.40 1.79
C LYS A 295 2.53 13.14 0.28
N ILE A 296 1.39 12.68 -0.23
CA ILE A 296 1.16 12.53 -1.68
C ILE A 296 0.61 13.79 -2.36
N GLY A 297 0.64 14.94 -1.68
CA GLY A 297 0.25 16.23 -2.26
C GLY A 297 -1.25 16.52 -2.23
N LEU A 298 -2.05 15.75 -1.49
CA LEU A 298 -3.51 15.92 -1.39
C LEU A 298 -3.94 16.57 -0.06
N LYS A 299 -3.13 17.52 0.45
CA LYS A 299 -3.39 18.21 1.72
C LYS A 299 -4.70 19.02 1.71
N ASP A 300 -5.05 19.64 0.60
CA ASP A 300 -6.29 20.43 0.50
C ASP A 300 -7.53 19.54 0.69
N ARG A 301 -7.52 18.34 0.10
CA ARG A 301 -8.59 17.34 0.31
C ARG A 301 -8.68 16.87 1.76
N VAL A 302 -7.55 16.76 2.46
CA VAL A 302 -7.55 16.46 3.90
C VAL A 302 -8.30 17.55 4.66
N LEU A 303 -7.98 18.82 4.39
CA LEU A 303 -8.60 19.96 5.07
C LEU A 303 -10.10 20.05 4.76
N GLU A 304 -10.50 19.84 3.51
CA GLU A 304 -11.92 19.85 3.09
C GLU A 304 -12.76 18.78 3.79
N THR A 305 -12.16 17.63 4.09
CA THR A 305 -12.88 16.42 4.53
C THR A 305 -12.74 16.13 6.01
N ARG A 306 -12.01 16.97 6.74
CA ARG A 306 -11.79 16.84 8.18
C ARG A 306 -13.04 17.21 8.97
N GLY A 307 -13.40 16.38 9.94
CA GLY A 307 -14.50 16.64 10.87
C GLY A 307 -15.89 16.52 10.25
N GLN A 308 -15.99 15.97 9.04
CA GLN A 308 -17.28 15.74 8.39
C GLN A 308 -18.06 14.60 9.05
N PHE A 309 -19.35 14.49 8.73
CA PHE A 309 -20.22 13.42 9.24
C PHE A 309 -19.63 12.01 9.05
N ALA A 310 -18.94 11.75 7.94
CA ALA A 310 -18.30 10.47 7.69
C ALA A 310 -17.19 10.13 8.70
N ASP A 311 -16.45 11.13 9.22
CA ASP A 311 -15.47 10.93 10.30
C ASP A 311 -16.18 10.48 11.58
N LEU A 312 -17.31 11.12 11.92
CA LEU A 312 -18.11 10.76 13.09
C LEU A 312 -18.71 9.36 12.95
N ALA A 313 -19.22 9.02 11.76
CA ALA A 313 -19.76 7.70 11.47
C ALA A 313 -18.70 6.60 11.58
N LEU A 314 -17.47 6.85 11.12
CA LEU A 314 -16.35 5.94 11.30
C LEU A 314 -15.98 5.78 12.79
N LYS A 315 -15.88 6.89 13.54
CA LYS A 315 -15.57 6.84 14.98
C LYS A 315 -16.59 6.01 15.74
N GLU A 316 -17.88 6.21 15.45
CA GLU A 316 -18.95 5.45 16.06
C GLU A 316 -18.91 3.97 15.66
N TRP A 317 -18.60 3.67 14.39
CA TRP A 317 -18.39 2.30 13.95
C TRP A 317 -17.22 1.62 14.69
N VAL A 318 -16.08 2.29 14.86
CA VAL A 318 -14.94 1.77 15.63
C VAL A 318 -15.33 1.53 17.09
N ARG A 319 -16.02 2.48 17.72
CA ARG A 319 -16.51 2.33 19.11
C ARG A 319 -17.42 1.12 19.28
N VAL A 320 -18.32 0.86 18.33
CA VAL A 320 -19.31 -0.22 18.44
C VAL A 320 -18.72 -1.59 18.08
N TYR A 321 -17.83 -1.64 17.08
CA TYR A 321 -17.39 -2.90 16.47
C TYR A 321 -15.93 -3.25 16.72
N LEU A 322 -15.07 -2.33 17.13
CA LEU A 322 -13.64 -2.60 17.36
C LEU A 322 -13.18 -2.34 18.79
N SER A 323 -13.98 -1.67 19.62
CA SER A 323 -13.69 -1.49 21.04
C SER A 323 -14.33 -2.63 21.87
N ASP A 324 -13.62 -3.08 22.91
CA ASP A 324 -14.17 -4.04 23.86
C ASP A 324 -15.40 -3.45 24.58
N ARG A 325 -16.48 -4.24 24.67
CA ARG A 325 -17.68 -3.86 25.42
C ARG A 325 -17.43 -4.15 26.90
N GLY A 326 -16.55 -3.38 27.53
CA GLY A 326 -16.39 -3.46 28.99
C GLY A 326 -17.74 -3.25 29.68
N ASP A 327 -18.06 -4.16 30.61
CA ASP A 327 -19.23 -4.14 31.49
C ASP A 327 -19.52 -2.71 31.99
N SER A 328 -20.53 -2.07 31.42
CA SER A 328 -21.06 -0.82 31.94
C SER A 328 -22.57 -0.83 31.80
N VAL A 329 -23.18 -1.04 32.96
CA VAL A 329 -24.61 -0.98 33.31
C VAL A 329 -25.27 0.36 32.93
N THR A 330 -24.54 1.29 32.30
CA THR A 330 -25.02 2.62 31.86
C THR A 330 -25.58 2.66 30.43
N GLN A 331 -25.46 1.58 29.64
CA GLN A 331 -25.81 1.61 28.20
C GLN A 331 -27.31 1.61 27.85
N ASN A 332 -28.21 1.32 28.79
CA ASN A 332 -29.65 1.32 28.49
C ASN A 332 -30.22 2.73 28.25
N GLU A 333 -29.57 3.78 28.75
CA GLU A 333 -30.03 5.16 28.52
C GLU A 333 -29.52 5.73 27.18
N ASP A 334 -28.30 5.38 26.77
CA ASP A 334 -27.66 5.87 25.54
C ASP A 334 -28.20 5.19 24.27
N LEU A 335 -28.47 3.88 24.31
CA LEU A 335 -29.11 3.18 23.18
C LEU A 335 -30.54 3.70 22.93
N ALA A 336 -31.26 4.05 24.01
CA ALA A 336 -32.56 4.71 23.92
C ALA A 336 -32.44 6.15 23.39
N ALA A 337 -31.36 6.88 23.69
CA ALA A 337 -31.11 8.21 23.15
C ALA A 337 -30.78 8.19 21.64
N VAL A 338 -29.94 7.25 21.20
CA VAL A 338 -29.58 7.10 19.77
C VAL A 338 -30.78 6.61 18.94
N ALA A 339 -31.56 5.66 19.45
CA ALA A 339 -32.79 5.22 18.78
C ALA A 339 -33.84 6.34 18.65
N ARG A 340 -33.96 7.22 19.65
CA ARG A 340 -34.81 8.42 19.60
C ARG A 340 -34.33 9.42 18.53
N ASN A 341 -33.02 9.62 18.41
CA ASN A 341 -32.47 10.52 17.39
C ASN A 341 -32.61 9.96 15.97
N PHE A 342 -32.50 8.64 15.78
CA PHE A 342 -32.76 8.00 14.49
C PHE A 342 -34.24 8.03 14.08
N ALA A 343 -35.16 7.98 15.04
CA ALA A 343 -36.60 8.09 14.76
C ALA A 343 -37.03 9.53 14.40
N LEU A 344 -36.29 10.54 14.85
CA LEU A 344 -36.51 11.96 14.51
C LEU A 344 -35.96 12.37 13.13
N LEU A 345 -35.10 11.53 12.53
CA LEU A 345 -34.50 11.75 11.20
C LEU A 345 -35.24 11.03 10.05
N LYS A 346 -36.33 10.31 10.35
CA LYS A 346 -37.25 9.70 9.37
C LYS A 346 -38.52 10.51 9.25
#